data_AF-A0A2B7WZK0-F1
#
_entry.id   AF-A0A2B7WZK0-F1
#
_cell.length_a   1.000
_cell.length_b   1.000
_cell.length_c   1.000
_cell.angle_alpha   90.00
_cell.angle_beta   90.00
_cell.angle_gamma   90.00
#
_symmetry.space_group_name_H-M   'P 1'
#
loop_
_entity.id
_entity.type
_entity.pdbx_description
1 polymer ?
#
loop_
_entity_poly.entity_id
_entity_poly.type
_entity_poly.pdbx_seq_one_letter_code
_entity_poly.pdbx_strand_id
1 'polypeptide(L)'
;MKLQALLSLCFVGAVTVQAAAVQATPEKVDVVGGLKSHDQGFKHVGDDGVARSFGPDGIVIDAAALTNVQLLEEAKNHPDSSARKHLMELWKNVDGRNVPLEHHYSPPQNVLPLSLRDPEVKKELEAKQNEQLATYGQSPNKRSSILSPRACESIICKDTNWCQIYGCAYCRAYDQIKTQYCVIR
;
A
#
# COMPACT_ATOMS: atom_id res chain seq x y z
N MET A 1 -55.88 -51.76 24.62
CA MET A 1 -54.62 -51.49 23.87
C MET A 1 -54.87 -51.67 22.39
N LYS A 2 -54.75 -50.59 21.61
CA LYS A 2 -54.29 -50.55 20.20
C LYS A 2 -54.34 -49.10 19.71
N LEU A 3 -53.18 -48.44 19.75
CA LEU A 3 -52.91 -47.17 19.07
C LEU A 3 -52.74 -47.46 17.58
N GLN A 4 -53.41 -46.71 16.71
CA GLN A 4 -52.97 -46.54 15.32
C GLN A 4 -52.92 -45.06 15.00
N ALA A 5 -51.69 -44.59 14.78
CA ALA A 5 -51.33 -43.24 14.42
C ALA A 5 -51.61 -43.00 12.93
N LEU A 6 -52.27 -41.90 12.60
CA LEU A 6 -52.35 -41.37 11.25
C LEU A 6 -51.38 -40.18 11.15
N LEU A 7 -50.19 -40.46 10.62
CA LEU A 7 -49.23 -39.46 10.16
C LEU A 7 -49.72 -38.91 8.82
N SER A 8 -50.35 -37.73 8.85
CA SER A 8 -50.62 -36.96 7.63
C SER A 8 -49.33 -36.24 7.21
N LEU A 9 -48.73 -36.69 6.10
CA LEU A 9 -47.56 -36.08 5.46
C LEU A 9 -47.94 -34.71 4.89
N CYS A 10 -47.51 -33.63 5.56
CA CYS A 10 -47.40 -32.32 4.93
C CYS A 10 -46.13 -32.31 4.06
N PHE A 11 -46.29 -32.43 2.74
CA PHE A 11 -45.21 -32.12 1.80
C PHE A 11 -44.98 -30.60 1.80
N VAL A 12 -44.05 -30.13 2.62
CA VAL A 12 -43.50 -28.77 2.48
C VAL A 12 -42.52 -28.82 1.31
N GLY A 13 -42.94 -28.25 0.17
CA GLY A 13 -42.05 -28.02 -0.96
C GLY A 13 -40.92 -27.09 -0.54
N ALA A 14 -39.72 -27.63 -0.38
CA ALA A 14 -38.53 -26.84 -0.14
C ALA A 14 -38.14 -26.11 -1.44
N VAL A 15 -38.52 -24.84 -1.56
CA VAL A 15 -37.94 -23.95 -2.56
C VAL A 15 -36.51 -23.65 -2.12
N THR A 16 -35.54 -24.41 -2.63
CA THR A 16 -34.13 -24.08 -2.45
C THR A 16 -33.83 -22.84 -3.28
N VAL A 17 -33.85 -21.68 -2.65
CA VAL A 17 -33.25 -20.47 -3.23
C VAL A 17 -31.75 -20.73 -3.29
N GLN A 18 -31.25 -21.12 -4.45
CA GLN A 18 -29.82 -21.12 -4.71
C GLN A 18 -29.38 -19.66 -4.73
N ALA A 19 -28.91 -19.19 -3.58
CA ALA A 19 -28.06 -18.02 -3.53
C ALA A 19 -26.82 -18.37 -4.34
N ALA A 20 -26.81 -17.99 -5.61
CA ALA A 20 -25.59 -17.94 -6.39
C ALA A 20 -24.67 -16.99 -5.63
N ALA A 21 -23.68 -17.56 -4.94
CA ALA A 21 -22.58 -16.78 -4.40
C ALA A 21 -21.93 -16.12 -5.61
N VAL A 22 -22.22 -14.83 -5.82
CA VAL A 22 -21.43 -13.98 -6.69
C VAL A 22 -20.04 -14.03 -6.07
N GLN A 23 -19.18 -14.87 -6.61
CA GLN A 23 -17.76 -14.79 -6.36
C GLN A 23 -17.33 -13.47 -6.99
N ALA A 24 -17.41 -12.40 -6.20
CA ALA A 24 -16.71 -11.17 -6.49
C ALA A 24 -15.24 -11.58 -6.59
N THR A 25 -14.73 -11.68 -7.81
CA THR A 25 -13.29 -11.54 -8.03
C THR A 25 -12.90 -10.27 -7.30
N PRO A 26 -11.98 -10.30 -6.32
CA PRO A 26 -11.55 -9.07 -5.69
C PRO A 26 -10.95 -8.24 -6.82
N GLU A 27 -11.67 -7.20 -7.21
CA GLU A 27 -11.12 -6.12 -8.00
C GLU A 27 -9.81 -5.73 -7.32
N LYS A 28 -8.75 -5.45 -8.09
CA LYS A 28 -7.48 -4.99 -7.56
C LYS A 28 -7.70 -3.63 -6.88
N VAL A 29 -8.21 -3.63 -5.66
CA VAL A 29 -8.37 -2.43 -4.85
C VAL A 29 -6.96 -2.03 -4.43
N ASP A 30 -6.49 -0.88 -4.93
CA ASP A 30 -5.27 -0.25 -4.44
C ASP A 30 -5.52 0.27 -3.01
N VAL A 31 -5.37 -0.61 -2.03
CA VAL A 31 -5.58 -0.28 -0.61
C VAL A 31 -4.61 0.80 -0.16
N VAL A 32 -3.35 0.74 -0.61
CA VAL A 32 -2.33 1.74 -0.27
C VAL A 32 -2.71 3.08 -0.87
N GLY A 33 -3.16 3.12 -2.13
CA GLY A 33 -3.64 4.32 -2.81
C GLY A 33 -4.86 4.93 -2.15
N GLY A 34 -5.75 4.11 -1.60
CA GLY A 34 -6.96 4.55 -0.88
C GLY A 34 -6.72 5.24 0.46
N LEU A 35 -5.54 5.11 1.08
CA LEU A 35 -5.23 5.81 2.32
C LEU A 35 -5.26 7.33 2.14
N LYS A 36 -5.71 8.06 3.17
CA LYS A 36 -5.54 9.52 3.25
C LYS A 36 -4.07 9.86 3.04
N SER A 37 -3.83 11.04 2.48
CA SER A 37 -2.48 11.53 2.17
C SER A 37 -2.31 12.93 2.72
N HIS A 38 -1.08 13.26 3.09
CA HIS A 38 -0.66 14.62 3.37
C HIS A 38 0.40 15.00 2.32
N ASP A 39 0.36 16.24 1.80
CA ASP A 39 1.24 16.68 0.72
C ASP A 39 2.72 16.58 1.13
N GLN A 40 3.05 16.98 2.35
CA GLN A 40 4.40 16.83 2.92
C GLN A 40 4.63 15.48 3.62
N GLY A 41 3.76 14.50 3.38
CA GLY A 41 3.82 13.15 3.94
C GLY A 41 4.10 12.09 2.88
N PHE A 42 4.11 10.82 3.29
CA PHE A 42 4.34 9.68 2.40
C PHE A 42 3.56 8.46 2.90
N LYS A 43 3.49 7.41 2.07
CA LYS A 43 2.90 6.11 2.45
C LYS A 43 3.99 5.07 2.60
N HIS A 44 3.79 4.11 3.48
CA HIS A 44 4.76 3.07 3.79
C HIS A 44 4.05 1.73 3.99
N VAL A 45 4.62 0.66 3.44
CA VAL A 45 4.19 -0.71 3.73
C VAL A 45 5.26 -1.37 4.59
N GLY A 46 4.92 -1.67 5.85
CA GLY A 46 5.86 -2.23 6.83
C GLY A 46 5.98 -3.75 6.77
N ASP A 47 6.99 -4.26 7.47
CA ASP A 47 7.31 -5.71 7.56
C ASP A 47 6.19 -6.51 8.23
N ASP A 48 5.37 -5.83 9.02
CA ASP A 48 4.19 -6.37 9.69
C ASP A 48 2.97 -6.48 8.77
N GLY A 49 3.08 -6.03 7.52
CA GLY A 49 2.01 -6.12 6.53
C GLY A 49 0.94 -5.03 6.66
N VAL A 50 1.21 -3.96 7.42
CA VAL A 50 0.31 -2.81 7.54
C VAL A 50 0.83 -1.66 6.69
N ALA A 51 -0.05 -1.14 5.82
CA ALA A 51 0.18 0.09 5.10
C ALA A 51 -0.19 1.28 5.98
N ARG A 52 0.67 2.29 6.05
CA ARG A 52 0.52 3.50 6.87
C ARG A 52 0.77 4.74 6.02
N SER A 53 -0.07 5.77 6.17
CA SER A 53 0.25 7.10 5.70
C SER A 53 0.80 7.94 6.85
N PHE A 54 1.95 8.54 6.62
CA PHE A 54 2.63 9.40 7.58
C PHE A 54 2.47 10.88 7.19
N GLY A 55 2.24 11.73 8.18
CA GLY A 55 2.34 13.19 8.07
C GLY A 55 3.80 13.68 8.05
N PRO A 56 4.01 14.99 7.94
CA PRO A 56 5.35 15.60 7.87
C PRO A 56 6.15 15.48 9.18
N ASP A 57 5.46 15.29 10.30
CA ASP A 57 6.01 15.07 11.63
C ASP A 57 6.34 13.59 11.91
N GLY A 58 6.06 12.69 10.96
CA GLY A 58 6.26 11.25 11.13
C GLY A 58 5.16 10.57 11.94
N ILE A 59 4.01 11.22 12.15
CA ILE A 59 2.83 10.62 12.79
C ILE A 59 1.95 9.93 11.76
N VAL A 60 1.41 8.76 12.11
CA VAL A 60 0.49 8.01 11.24
C VAL A 60 -0.88 8.73 11.21
N ILE A 61 -1.33 9.11 10.02
CA ILE A 61 -2.61 9.80 9.80
C ILE A 61 -3.71 8.88 9.25
N ASP A 62 -3.31 7.73 8.69
CA ASP A 62 -4.22 6.68 8.20
C ASP A 62 -3.49 5.35 8.06
N ALA A 63 -4.20 4.24 8.15
CA ALA A 63 -3.61 2.91 8.07
C ALA A 63 -4.60 1.84 7.59
N ALA A 64 -4.08 0.81 6.94
CA ALA A 64 -4.83 -0.37 6.54
C ALA A 64 -3.97 -1.64 6.62
N ALA A 65 -4.53 -2.69 7.21
CA ALA A 65 -3.95 -4.02 7.18
C ALA A 65 -4.09 -4.63 5.78
N LEU A 66 -2.97 -5.13 5.23
CA LEU A 66 -2.96 -5.84 3.95
C LEU A 66 -2.99 -7.35 4.16
N THR A 67 -3.76 -8.04 3.33
CA THR A 67 -3.67 -9.50 3.20
C THR A 67 -2.33 -9.90 2.59
N ASN A 68 -1.92 -11.15 2.79
CA ASN A 68 -0.73 -11.69 2.14
C ASN A 68 -0.73 -11.51 0.61
N VAL A 69 -1.89 -11.74 -0.03
CA VAL A 69 -2.04 -11.58 -1.48
C VAL A 69 -1.79 -10.13 -1.91
N GLN A 70 -2.29 -9.17 -1.15
CA GLN A 70 -2.05 -7.74 -1.41
C GLN A 70 -0.58 -7.37 -1.21
N LEU A 71 0.08 -7.88 -0.17
CA LEU A 71 1.51 -7.65 0.06
C LEU A 71 2.37 -8.21 -1.08
N LEU A 72 2.07 -9.42 -1.55
CA LEU A 72 2.81 -10.01 -2.68
C LEU A 72 2.55 -9.26 -3.99
N GLU A 73 1.38 -8.62 -4.15
CA GLU A 73 1.12 -7.74 -5.29
C GLU A 73 1.89 -6.42 -5.18
N GLU A 74 1.91 -5.81 -3.99
CA GLU A 74 2.72 -4.63 -3.68
C GLU A 74 4.21 -4.88 -3.96
N ALA A 75 4.73 -6.04 -3.54
CA ALA A 75 6.11 -6.43 -3.81
C ALA A 75 6.40 -6.51 -5.30
N LYS A 76 5.49 -7.05 -6.13
CA LYS A 76 5.69 -7.16 -7.59
C LYS A 76 5.73 -5.80 -8.27
N ASN A 77 5.04 -4.80 -7.72
CA ASN A 77 4.98 -3.45 -8.27
C ASN A 77 6.22 -2.60 -7.93
N HIS A 78 7.16 -3.12 -7.14
CA HIS A 78 8.39 -2.38 -6.86
C HIS A 78 9.25 -2.23 -8.14
N PRO A 79 9.80 -1.03 -8.43
CA PRO A 79 10.55 -0.80 -9.66
C PRO A 79 11.90 -1.54 -9.70
N ASP A 80 12.60 -1.58 -8.56
CA ASP A 80 13.87 -2.31 -8.42
C ASP A 80 13.66 -3.82 -8.24
N SER A 81 14.33 -4.63 -9.07
CA SER A 81 14.15 -6.09 -9.11
C SER A 81 14.72 -6.82 -7.89
N SER A 82 15.78 -6.30 -7.29
CA SER A 82 16.36 -6.86 -6.07
C SER A 82 15.41 -6.64 -4.88
N ALA A 83 14.89 -5.42 -4.75
CA ALA A 83 13.87 -5.06 -3.78
C ALA A 83 12.58 -5.87 -3.97
N ARG A 84 12.12 -6.10 -5.21
CA ARG A 84 10.99 -7.02 -5.47
C ARG A 84 11.22 -8.39 -4.83
N LYS A 85 12.38 -9.00 -5.12
CA LYS A 85 12.71 -10.34 -4.60
C LYS A 85 12.80 -10.34 -3.07
N HIS A 86 13.41 -9.31 -2.50
CA HIS A 86 13.51 -9.12 -1.05
C HIS A 86 12.12 -9.02 -0.40
N LEU A 87 11.26 -8.13 -0.90
CA LEU A 87 9.91 -7.92 -0.36
C LEU A 87 9.02 -9.17 -0.51
N MET A 88 9.13 -9.90 -1.63
CA MET A 88 8.40 -11.16 -1.81
C MET A 88 8.82 -12.22 -0.78
N GLU A 89 10.12 -12.32 -0.48
CA GLU A 89 10.62 -13.26 0.53
C GLU A 89 10.24 -12.82 1.94
N LEU A 90 10.38 -11.53 2.25
CA LEU A 90 10.00 -10.92 3.52
C LEU A 90 8.52 -11.17 3.84
N TRP A 91 7.64 -10.95 2.87
CA TRP A 91 6.19 -10.98 3.10
C TRP A 91 5.53 -12.32 2.79
N LYS A 92 6.24 -13.35 2.35
CA LYS A 92 5.63 -14.63 1.89
C LYS A 92 4.67 -15.28 2.90
N ASN A 93 4.86 -15.04 4.19
CA ASN A 93 4.02 -15.57 5.28
C ASN A 93 3.45 -14.47 6.19
N VAL A 94 3.44 -13.21 5.74
CA VAL A 94 2.95 -12.06 6.51
C VAL A 94 1.48 -11.79 6.17
N ASP A 95 0.68 -11.46 7.19
CA ASP A 95 -0.69 -10.98 7.05
C ASP A 95 -0.94 -9.86 8.06
N GLY A 96 -1.13 -8.64 7.56
CA GLY A 96 -1.32 -7.45 8.38
C GLY A 96 -2.59 -7.48 9.23
N ARG A 97 -3.54 -8.37 8.92
CA ARG A 97 -4.78 -8.53 9.71
C ARG A 97 -4.53 -9.16 11.08
N ASN A 98 -3.36 -9.78 11.27
CA ASN A 98 -2.93 -10.31 12.56
C ASN A 98 -2.29 -9.24 13.47
N VAL A 99 -2.08 -8.03 12.97
CA VAL A 99 -1.47 -6.93 13.72
C VAL A 99 -2.54 -6.23 14.57
N PRO A 100 -2.30 -6.06 15.89
CA PRO A 100 -3.19 -5.28 16.76
C PRO A 100 -3.48 -3.88 16.22
N LEU A 101 -4.72 -3.42 16.30
CA LEU A 101 -5.15 -2.12 15.77
C LEU A 101 -4.33 -0.94 16.34
N GLU A 102 -3.92 -1.03 17.61
CA GLU A 102 -3.04 -0.05 18.25
C GLU A 102 -1.72 0.15 17.49
N HIS A 103 -1.14 -0.92 16.95
CA HIS A 103 0.11 -0.85 16.18
C HIS A 103 -0.11 -0.29 14.77
N HIS A 104 -1.35 -0.16 14.29
CA HIS A 104 -1.61 0.47 13.00
C HIS A 104 -1.25 1.96 13.05
N TYR A 105 -1.61 2.64 14.14
CA TYR A 105 -1.38 4.07 14.35
C TYR A 105 -0.19 4.39 15.28
N SER A 106 0.33 3.40 15.99
CA SER A 106 1.52 3.51 16.84
C SER A 106 2.43 2.30 16.62
N PRO A 107 3.05 2.18 15.42
CA PRO A 107 3.92 1.05 15.08
C PRO A 107 5.13 0.96 16.01
N PRO A 108 5.60 -0.27 16.31
CA PRO A 108 6.87 -0.46 16.99
C PRO A 108 8.04 0.06 16.14
N GLN A 109 9.13 0.45 16.79
CA GLN A 109 10.28 1.07 16.13
C GLN A 109 10.88 0.19 15.02
N ASN A 110 10.84 -1.13 15.15
CA ASN A 110 11.42 -2.04 14.16
C ASN A 110 10.62 -2.15 12.86
N VAL A 111 9.39 -1.60 12.76
CA VAL A 111 8.62 -1.59 11.51
C VAL A 111 8.50 -0.19 10.91
N LEU A 112 9.14 0.82 11.52
CA LEU A 112 9.18 2.16 10.97
C LEU A 112 10.11 2.24 9.74
N PRO A 113 9.75 3.06 8.73
CA PRO A 113 10.62 3.32 7.59
C PRO A 113 11.96 3.89 8.07
N LEU A 114 13.06 3.53 7.40
CA LEU A 114 14.40 3.97 7.80
C LEU A 114 14.55 5.50 7.86
N SER A 115 13.89 6.23 6.97
CA SER A 115 13.92 7.70 6.93
C SER A 115 13.43 8.38 8.22
N LEU A 116 12.64 7.68 9.05
CA LEU A 116 12.20 8.17 10.36
C LEU A 116 13.13 7.75 11.52
N ARG A 117 14.01 6.77 11.29
CA ARG A 117 14.92 6.24 12.32
C ARG A 117 16.37 6.65 12.13
N ASP A 118 16.75 6.93 10.90
CA ASP A 118 18.10 7.29 10.49
C ASP A 118 18.11 8.65 9.78
N PRO A 119 18.60 9.71 10.45
CA PRO A 119 18.72 11.04 9.86
C PRO A 119 19.59 11.08 8.59
N GLU A 120 20.56 10.18 8.44
CA GLU A 120 21.41 10.15 7.24
C GLU A 120 20.65 9.65 6.02
N VAL A 121 19.74 8.68 6.19
CA VAL A 121 18.83 8.25 5.11
C VAL A 121 17.92 9.39 4.68
N LYS A 122 17.41 10.18 5.63
CA LYS A 122 16.60 11.37 5.31
C LYS A 122 17.39 12.40 4.50
N LYS A 123 18.63 12.71 4.90
CA LYS A 123 19.52 13.61 4.15
C LYS A 123 19.83 13.09 2.75
N GLU A 124 20.05 11.78 2.61
CA GLU A 124 20.30 11.16 1.31
C GLU A 124 19.11 11.31 0.36
N LEU A 125 17.88 11.12 0.85
CA LEU A 125 16.66 11.34 0.06
C LEU A 125 16.52 12.79 -0.40
N GLU A 126 16.80 13.75 0.50
CA GLU A 126 16.78 15.19 0.17
C GLU A 126 17.84 15.55 -0.88
N ALA A 127 19.06 15.00 -0.75
CA ALA A 127 20.13 15.20 -1.73
C ALA A 127 19.74 14.66 -3.12
N LYS A 128 19.14 13.47 -3.18
CA LYS A 128 18.66 12.85 -4.43
C LYS A 128 17.57 13.69 -5.09
N GLN A 129 16.60 14.22 -4.33
CA GLN A 129 15.59 15.12 -4.88
C GLN A 129 16.19 16.39 -5.46
N ASN A 130 17.20 16.98 -4.79
CA ASN A 130 17.89 18.17 -5.30
C ASN A 130 18.66 17.89 -6.60
N GLU A 131 19.31 16.73 -6.71
CA GLU A 131 19.96 16.27 -7.94
C GLU A 131 18.94 16.07 -9.07
N GLN A 132 17.80 15.45 -8.77
CA GLN A 132 16.69 15.29 -9.70
C GLN A 132 16.10 16.63 -10.12
N LEU A 133 16.02 17.63 -9.23
CA LEU A 133 15.61 19.00 -9.59
C LEU A 133 16.58 19.63 -10.60
N ALA A 134 17.88 19.41 -10.46
CA ALA A 134 18.86 19.90 -11.44
C ALA A 134 18.70 19.21 -12.81
N THR A 135 18.29 17.94 -12.82
CA THR A 135 18.09 17.16 -14.05
C THR A 135 16.74 17.45 -14.74
N TYR A 136 15.65 17.52 -13.97
CA TYR A 136 14.29 17.65 -14.50
C TYR A 136 13.72 19.07 -14.40
N GLY A 137 14.20 19.90 -13.48
CA GLY A 137 13.68 21.25 -13.16
C GLY A 137 14.20 22.39 -14.05
N GLN A 138 15.12 22.14 -14.98
CA GLN A 138 15.72 23.19 -15.82
C GLN A 138 14.92 23.59 -17.08
N SER A 139 13.68 23.15 -17.27
CA SER A 139 12.86 23.70 -18.36
C SER A 139 11.44 24.06 -17.93
N PRO A 140 11.17 25.36 -17.67
CA PRO A 140 9.82 25.88 -17.48
C PRO A 140 8.86 25.56 -18.64
N ASN A 141 9.40 25.28 -19.83
CA ASN A 141 8.66 24.95 -21.05
C ASN A 141 8.40 23.44 -21.26
N LYS A 142 8.89 22.55 -20.37
CA LYS A 142 8.56 21.10 -20.41
C LYS A 142 7.41 20.69 -19.50
N ARG A 143 6.67 21.66 -18.94
CA ARG A 143 5.40 21.38 -18.24
C ARG A 143 4.35 20.64 -19.11
N SER A 144 4.56 20.56 -20.42
CA SER A 144 3.68 19.84 -21.36
C SER A 144 4.05 18.38 -21.63
N SER A 145 5.26 17.91 -21.28
CA SER A 145 5.55 16.48 -21.38
C SER A 145 5.23 15.87 -20.03
N ILE A 146 3.96 15.50 -19.83
CA ILE A 146 3.55 14.47 -18.88
C ILE A 146 4.65 13.41 -18.93
N LEU A 147 5.44 13.30 -17.86
CA LEU A 147 6.38 12.20 -17.72
C LEU A 147 5.56 10.95 -17.98
N SER A 148 5.95 10.14 -18.98
CA SER A 148 5.18 8.93 -19.34
C SER A 148 4.83 8.20 -18.05
N PRO A 149 3.66 7.56 -17.88
CA PRO A 149 3.29 6.93 -16.60
C PRO A 149 4.41 6.10 -15.96
N ARG A 150 5.22 5.41 -16.77
CA ARG A 150 6.42 4.64 -16.35
C ARG A 150 7.56 5.45 -15.71
N ALA A 151 7.54 6.77 -15.81
CA ALA A 151 8.60 7.62 -15.27
C ALA A 151 8.39 7.88 -13.78
N CYS A 152 7.17 7.77 -13.23
CA CYS A 152 6.94 7.95 -11.79
C CYS A 152 7.79 6.98 -10.96
N GLU A 153 7.89 5.74 -11.40
CA GLU A 153 8.71 4.69 -10.78
C GLU A 153 10.22 4.98 -10.78
N SER A 154 10.68 5.91 -11.61
CA SER A 154 12.08 6.39 -11.62
C SER A 154 12.31 7.64 -10.77
N ILE A 155 11.25 8.25 -10.24
CA ILE A 155 11.32 9.47 -9.45
C ILE A 155 11.45 9.09 -7.98
N ILE A 156 12.64 9.30 -7.42
CA ILE A 156 12.86 9.24 -5.98
C ILE A 156 12.15 10.41 -5.30
N CYS A 157 11.55 10.15 -4.15
CA CYS A 157 10.76 11.12 -3.41
C CYS A 157 11.05 11.06 -1.91
N LYS A 158 10.77 12.16 -1.22
CA LYS A 158 10.65 12.20 0.25
C LYS A 158 9.21 12.41 0.72
N ASP A 159 8.38 13.01 -0.14
CA ASP A 159 7.01 13.41 0.16
C ASP A 159 6.12 13.37 -1.09
N THR A 160 4.82 13.40 -0.85
CA THR A 160 3.76 13.27 -1.85
C THR A 160 3.70 14.47 -2.80
N ASN A 161 3.94 15.68 -2.30
CA ASN A 161 3.97 16.90 -3.08
C ASN A 161 5.01 16.83 -4.20
N TRP A 162 6.20 16.29 -3.91
CA TRP A 162 7.21 16.06 -4.93
C TRP A 162 6.69 15.22 -6.08
N CYS A 163 6.00 14.12 -5.78
CA CYS A 163 5.41 13.26 -6.80
C CYS A 163 4.29 13.97 -7.60
N GLN A 164 3.46 14.75 -6.93
CA GLN A 164 2.37 15.49 -7.57
C GLN A 164 2.88 16.55 -8.55
N ILE A 165 4.02 17.22 -8.25
CA ILE A 165 4.66 18.17 -9.17
C ILE A 165 5.01 17.51 -10.52
N TYR A 166 5.32 16.22 -10.51
CA TYR A 166 5.64 15.43 -11.70
C TYR A 166 4.43 14.69 -12.30
N GLY A 167 3.21 14.95 -11.79
CA GLY A 167 1.98 14.32 -12.27
C GLY A 167 1.74 12.90 -11.74
N CYS A 168 2.54 12.45 -10.78
CA CYS A 168 2.38 11.16 -10.11
C CYS A 168 1.35 11.25 -8.97
N ALA A 169 1.06 10.11 -8.32
CA ALA A 169 0.04 10.01 -7.28
C ALA A 169 0.58 10.44 -5.90
N TYR A 170 1.51 9.66 -5.34
CA TYR A 170 2.07 9.87 -4.01
C TYR A 170 3.45 9.23 -3.87
N CYS A 171 4.15 9.58 -2.78
CA CYS A 171 5.43 8.98 -2.43
C CYS A 171 5.23 7.71 -1.59
N ARG A 172 5.91 6.62 -1.95
CA ARG A 172 5.77 5.33 -1.30
C ARG A 172 7.13 4.76 -0.87
N ALA A 173 7.19 4.34 0.39
CA ALA A 173 8.28 3.61 1.02
C ALA A 173 7.89 2.15 1.27
N TYR A 174 8.88 1.28 1.40
CA TYR A 174 8.70 -0.14 1.67
C TYR A 174 9.71 -0.62 2.71
N ASP A 175 9.26 -1.41 3.70
CA ASP A 175 10.13 -2.03 4.71
C ASP A 175 11.11 -0.97 5.27
N GLN A 176 12.37 -1.31 5.37
CA GLN A 176 13.52 -0.55 5.77
C GLN A 176 14.42 -0.33 4.55
N ILE A 177 13.82 -0.18 3.37
CA ILE A 177 14.55 0.21 2.16
C ILE A 177 14.82 1.72 2.24
N LYS A 178 16.05 2.13 1.92
CA LYS A 178 16.49 3.54 2.01
C LYS A 178 15.78 4.46 1.01
N THR A 179 15.45 3.92 -0.16
CA THR A 179 14.83 4.67 -1.25
C THR A 179 13.31 4.59 -1.20
N GLN A 180 12.67 5.66 -1.65
CA GLN A 180 11.22 5.76 -1.81
C GLN A 180 10.94 6.30 -3.22
N TYR A 181 9.83 5.88 -3.81
CA TYR A 181 9.52 6.18 -5.21
C TYR A 181 8.13 6.78 -5.36
N CYS A 182 7.96 7.60 -6.40
CA CYS A 182 6.64 8.05 -6.80
C CYS A 182 5.85 6.92 -7.45
N VAL A 183 4.54 6.92 -7.17
CA VAL A 183 3.59 5.94 -7.70
C VAL A 183 2.82 6.53 -8.87
N ILE A 184 2.53 5.71 -9.88
CA ILE A 184 1.68 6.07 -11.01
C ILE A 184 0.24 6.37 -10.53
N ARG A 185 -0.45 7.35 -11.14
CA ARG A 185 -1.88 7.60 -10.90
C ARG A 185 -2.77 6.53 -11.51
#